data_AF-A0A7J9YWX5-F1
#
_entry.id   AF-A0A7J9YWX5-F1
#
_cell.length_a   1.000
_cell.length_b   1.000
_cell.length_c   1.000
_cell.angle_alpha   90.00
_cell.angle_beta   90.00
_cell.angle_gamma   90.00
#
_symmetry.space_group_name_H-M   'P 1'
#
loop_
_entity.id
_entity.type
_entity.pdbx_description
1 polymer ?
#
loop_
_entity_poly.entity_id
_entity_poly.type
_entity_poly.pdbx_seq_one_letter_code
_entity_poly.pdbx_strand_id
1 'polypeptide(L)'
;MTYTSEARPRNRRLSVAIGLATTCAALSFAAAPAFGEGSGGVGMGGGGATTPPTAGTTPPTPTTPPTAGTTTRGTTAKLKHGFAVPPASAPRKVVRAIEAANRIVKGKPYCMGGGHARRNDECYDCSGTISYALSGAGLLDAAMPSGSFMDWEERGRGEWITTYANGGHMYAVIAGLRLDTSMTAGVGPGWSKAMRSGRGYVKRHPLGF
;
A
#
# COMPACT_ATOMS: atom_id res chain seq x y z
N MET A 1 -46.35 -48.96 2.58
CA MET A 1 -45.32 -47.92 2.40
C MET A 1 -45.71 -46.74 3.27
N THR A 2 -45.13 -46.68 4.47
CA THR A 2 -45.45 -45.74 5.55
C THR A 2 -44.58 -44.49 5.41
N TYR A 3 -45.22 -43.32 5.46
CA TYR A 3 -44.57 -42.01 5.39
C TYR A 3 -44.21 -41.56 6.81
N THR A 4 -42.96 -41.70 7.21
CA THR A 4 -42.46 -41.18 8.50
C THR A 4 -42.03 -39.74 8.32
N SER A 5 -42.80 -38.80 8.89
CA SER A 5 -42.40 -37.39 8.99
C SER A 5 -41.39 -37.22 10.13
N GLU A 6 -40.14 -36.87 9.82
CA GLU A 6 -39.19 -36.44 10.84
C GLU A 6 -39.46 -34.99 11.26
N ALA A 7 -39.69 -34.81 12.56
CA ALA A 7 -39.90 -33.53 13.20
C ALA A 7 -38.58 -32.74 13.29
N ARG A 8 -38.59 -31.51 12.79
CA ARG A 8 -37.48 -30.54 12.88
C ARG A 8 -37.32 -30.04 14.33
N PRO A 9 -36.13 -30.07 14.95
CA PRO A 9 -35.97 -29.55 16.31
C PRO A 9 -36.07 -28.01 16.35
N ARG A 10 -36.84 -27.50 17.34
CA ARG A 10 -37.01 -26.07 17.68
C ARG A 10 -35.74 -25.54 18.34
N ASN A 11 -35.10 -24.54 17.72
CA ASN A 11 -33.97 -23.83 18.29
C ASN A 11 -34.44 -22.95 19.46
N ARG A 12 -34.19 -23.38 20.70
CA ARG A 12 -34.29 -22.54 21.91
C ARG A 12 -33.04 -21.67 21.99
N ARG A 13 -33.20 -20.35 21.85
CA ARG A 13 -32.16 -19.36 22.15
C ARG A 13 -32.05 -19.23 23.66
N LEU A 14 -30.94 -19.69 24.23
CA LEU A 14 -30.52 -19.38 25.59
C LEU A 14 -29.62 -18.14 25.54
N SER A 15 -30.14 -17.03 26.04
CA SER A 15 -29.38 -15.84 26.35
C SER A 15 -28.53 -16.10 27.58
N VAL A 16 -27.20 -16.06 27.44
CA VAL A 16 -26.28 -16.04 28.59
C VAL A 16 -25.63 -14.67 28.59
N ALA A 17 -26.04 -13.84 29.55
CA ALA A 17 -25.35 -12.62 29.93
C ALA A 17 -24.18 -12.99 30.86
N ILE A 18 -22.95 -12.66 30.46
CA ILE A 18 -21.80 -12.62 31.36
C ILE A 18 -21.27 -11.20 31.28
N GLY A 19 -21.55 -10.44 32.33
CA GLY A 19 -20.85 -9.19 32.59
C GLY A 19 -19.42 -9.49 33.03
N LEU A 20 -18.46 -8.74 32.49
CA LEU A 20 -17.16 -8.58 33.12
C LEU A 20 -16.88 -7.09 33.27
N ALA A 21 -16.55 -6.74 34.50
CA ALA A 21 -16.42 -5.40 35.02
C ALA A 21 -15.10 -4.73 34.60
N THR A 22 -15.21 -3.44 34.30
CA THR A 22 -14.30 -2.32 34.62
C THR A 22 -12.87 -2.64 35.06
N THR A 23 -11.90 -2.07 34.34
CA THR A 23 -10.93 -1.13 34.91
C THR A 23 -10.48 -0.11 33.84
N CYS A 24 -10.81 1.16 34.08
CA CYS A 24 -10.24 2.31 33.38
C CYS A 24 -8.84 2.59 33.95
N ALA A 25 -7.79 2.46 33.13
CA ALA A 25 -6.49 3.03 33.44
C ALA A 25 -6.36 4.36 32.70
N ALA A 26 -6.67 5.46 33.39
CA ALA A 26 -6.33 6.81 32.96
C ALA A 26 -4.82 7.03 33.15
N LEU A 27 -4.11 7.32 32.07
CA LEU A 27 -2.73 7.80 32.12
C LEU A 27 -2.75 9.31 31.86
N SER A 28 -2.24 10.02 32.87
CA SER A 28 -2.37 11.44 33.13
C SER A 28 -1.66 12.32 32.10
N PHE A 29 -2.33 13.42 31.73
CA PHE A 29 -1.69 14.61 31.16
C PHE A 29 -0.86 15.32 32.24
N ALA A 30 0.40 15.63 31.93
CA ALA A 30 1.18 16.62 32.66
C ALA A 30 1.48 17.80 31.72
N ALA A 31 1.09 19.00 32.15
CA ALA A 31 1.28 20.26 31.43
C ALA A 31 2.34 21.14 32.14
N ALA A 32 3.30 21.63 31.32
CA ALA A 32 4.11 22.86 31.40
C ALA A 32 5.03 23.11 32.63
N PRO A 33 6.12 23.92 32.47
CA PRO A 33 6.01 25.35 32.20
C PRO A 33 6.82 25.87 30.99
N ALA A 34 6.40 27.03 30.50
CA ALA A 34 7.17 27.92 29.63
C ALA A 34 8.17 28.76 30.43
N PHE A 35 9.23 29.24 29.76
CA PHE A 35 9.95 30.53 29.90
C PHE A 35 11.45 30.34 29.60
N GLY A 36 11.99 31.24 28.75
CA GLY A 36 13.41 31.27 28.42
C GLY A 36 13.71 32.15 27.21
N GLU A 37 13.38 33.43 27.31
CA GLU A 37 13.77 34.51 26.40
C GLU A 37 15.29 34.75 26.49
N GLY A 38 15.96 34.90 25.34
CA GLY A 38 17.39 35.15 25.27
C GLY A 38 17.75 35.99 24.04
N SER A 39 17.70 37.30 24.21
CA SER A 39 18.11 38.35 23.27
C SER A 39 19.61 38.68 23.38
N GLY A 40 20.23 39.01 22.24
CA GLY A 40 21.54 39.67 22.13
C GLY A 40 22.40 38.98 21.06
N GLY A 41 23.03 39.64 20.10
CA GLY A 41 23.34 41.05 19.89
C GLY A 41 24.65 41.13 19.10
N VAL A 42 24.57 41.68 17.89
CA VAL A 42 25.59 42.24 16.99
C VAL A 42 27.07 42.31 17.40
N GLY A 43 27.96 42.06 16.43
CA GLY A 43 29.36 42.52 16.46
C GLY A 43 30.12 42.28 15.14
N MET A 44 30.49 43.38 14.47
CA MET A 44 31.09 43.51 13.13
C MET A 44 32.62 43.39 13.10
N GLY A 45 33.17 43.09 11.91
CA GLY A 45 34.55 43.42 11.48
C GLY A 45 35.09 42.36 10.51
N GLY A 46 35.53 42.63 9.29
CA GLY A 46 35.87 43.88 8.59
C GLY A 46 37.18 43.69 7.83
N GLY A 47 37.14 43.85 6.48
CA GLY A 47 38.30 43.95 5.59
C GLY A 47 38.66 42.66 4.84
N GLY A 48 38.93 42.62 3.53
CA GLY A 48 39.01 43.66 2.50
C GLY A 48 39.98 43.20 1.40
N ALA A 49 39.51 43.24 0.13
CA ALA A 49 40.26 43.17 -1.15
C ALA A 49 40.92 41.80 -1.50
N THR A 50 40.95 41.25 -2.73
CA THR A 50 41.01 41.79 -4.11
C THR A 50 40.43 40.77 -5.15
N THR A 51 40.27 41.23 -6.39
CA THR A 51 39.61 40.72 -7.64
C THR A 51 40.19 39.45 -8.34
N PRO A 52 39.55 38.91 -9.43
CA PRO A 52 39.48 37.47 -9.79
C PRO A 52 40.48 36.99 -10.88
N PRO A 53 40.48 35.69 -11.25
CA PRO A 53 39.81 35.32 -12.52
C PRO A 53 39.07 33.95 -12.55
N THR A 54 38.26 33.82 -13.60
CA THR A 54 37.49 32.68 -14.12
C THR A 54 38.23 31.33 -14.19
N ALA A 55 37.59 30.26 -13.70
CA ALA A 55 37.66 28.92 -14.28
C ALA A 55 36.42 28.11 -13.84
N GLY A 56 35.61 27.68 -14.80
CA GLY A 56 34.42 26.87 -14.57
C GLY A 56 34.80 25.44 -14.17
N THR A 57 34.23 24.98 -13.05
CA THR A 57 34.18 23.57 -12.69
C THR A 57 32.72 23.22 -12.46
N THR A 58 32.15 22.50 -13.41
CA THR A 58 30.81 21.92 -13.37
C THR A 58 30.65 21.04 -12.13
N PRO A 59 29.58 21.16 -11.34
CA PRO A 59 29.26 20.20 -10.28
C PRO A 59 29.01 18.79 -10.86
N PRO A 60 29.35 17.70 -10.15
CA PRO A 60 29.08 16.35 -10.63
C PRO A 60 27.57 16.11 -10.74
N THR A 61 27.15 15.62 -11.90
CA THR A 61 25.78 15.22 -12.22
C THR A 61 25.26 14.18 -11.20
N PRO A 62 24.10 14.39 -10.57
CA PRO A 62 23.44 13.32 -9.84
C PRO A 62 22.95 12.26 -10.83
N THR A 63 23.46 11.02 -10.70
CA THR A 63 22.99 9.86 -11.46
C THR A 63 21.52 9.61 -11.15
N THR A 64 20.67 10.18 -12.00
CA THR A 64 19.21 10.06 -11.95
C THR A 64 18.84 8.65 -12.47
N PRO A 65 18.07 7.85 -11.71
CA PRO A 65 17.44 6.64 -12.24
C PRO A 65 16.63 6.99 -13.50
N PRO A 66 16.61 6.14 -14.55
CA PRO A 66 16.01 6.51 -15.82
C PRO A 66 14.55 6.96 -15.66
N THR A 67 14.31 8.23 -15.97
CA THR A 67 12.99 8.86 -16.09
C THR A 67 12.17 8.14 -17.17
N ALA A 68 10.91 7.86 -16.82
CA ALA A 68 9.76 7.53 -17.68
C ALA A 68 10.01 7.43 -19.19
N GLY A 69 9.83 6.23 -19.77
CA GLY A 69 9.91 6.09 -21.23
C GLY A 69 9.66 4.70 -21.82
N THR A 70 8.97 3.78 -21.15
CA THR A 70 8.60 2.52 -21.81
C THR A 70 7.15 2.18 -21.50
N THR A 71 6.23 2.87 -22.14
CA THR A 71 4.84 2.45 -22.13
C THR A 71 4.60 1.33 -23.14
N THR A 72 3.85 0.30 -22.75
CA THR A 72 3.46 -0.78 -23.67
C THR A 72 2.21 -0.42 -24.49
N ARG A 73 2.12 -0.81 -25.76
CA ARG A 73 0.89 -0.71 -26.58
C ARG A 73 -0.20 -1.67 -26.06
N GLY A 74 -1.44 -1.20 -25.94
CA GLY A 74 -2.58 -1.97 -25.39
C GLY A 74 -2.89 -1.58 -23.94
N THR A 75 -3.87 -2.23 -23.30
CA THR A 75 -4.31 -1.94 -21.92
C THR A 75 -3.63 -2.78 -20.84
N THR A 76 -2.63 -3.60 -21.22
CA THR A 76 -1.96 -4.55 -20.32
C THR A 76 -0.51 -4.13 -20.05
N ALA A 77 -0.11 -4.13 -18.78
CA ALA A 77 1.27 -3.92 -18.35
C ALA A 77 2.17 -5.11 -18.75
N LYS A 78 3.46 -4.82 -19.00
CA LYS A 78 4.46 -5.87 -19.27
C LYS A 78 5.31 -6.13 -18.05
N LEU A 79 5.59 -7.39 -17.78
CA LEU A 79 6.57 -7.78 -16.78
C LEU A 79 7.97 -7.79 -17.43
N LYS A 80 8.88 -6.95 -16.94
CA LYS A 80 10.30 -6.91 -17.36
C LYS A 80 11.20 -7.04 -16.15
N HIS A 81 12.03 -8.09 -16.13
CA HIS A 81 12.94 -8.37 -15.02
C HIS A 81 12.27 -8.27 -13.64
N GLY A 82 11.04 -8.78 -13.46
CA GLY A 82 10.33 -8.72 -12.18
C GLY A 82 9.66 -7.39 -11.82
N PHE A 83 9.79 -6.36 -12.67
CA PHE A 83 9.06 -5.09 -12.53
C PHE A 83 7.91 -4.99 -13.53
N ALA A 84 6.81 -4.37 -13.12
CA ALA A 84 5.70 -4.08 -14.02
C ALA A 84 5.97 -2.77 -14.77
N VAL A 85 5.76 -2.81 -16.07
CA VAL A 85 5.94 -1.68 -16.98
C VAL A 85 4.54 -1.26 -17.46
N PRO A 86 4.07 -0.05 -17.09
CA PRO A 86 2.71 0.36 -17.38
C PRO A 86 2.45 0.47 -18.89
N PRO A 87 1.20 0.23 -19.35
CA PRO A 87 0.83 0.51 -20.72
C PRO A 87 0.64 2.01 -20.99
N ALA A 88 0.69 2.41 -22.26
CA ALA A 88 0.61 3.82 -22.68
C ALA A 88 -0.76 4.44 -22.43
N SER A 89 -1.81 3.63 -22.56
CA SER A 89 -3.19 4.04 -22.35
C SER A 89 -3.61 4.01 -20.88
N ALA A 90 -2.75 3.61 -19.95
CA ALA A 90 -3.12 3.54 -18.54
C ALA A 90 -3.47 4.93 -17.99
N PRO A 91 -4.60 5.07 -17.26
CA PRO A 91 -4.88 6.26 -16.47
C PRO A 91 -3.71 6.57 -15.52
N ARG A 92 -3.45 7.86 -15.28
CA ARG A 92 -2.31 8.29 -14.44
C ARG A 92 -2.32 7.64 -13.05
N LYS A 93 -3.49 7.37 -12.47
CA LYS A 93 -3.59 6.66 -11.17
C LYS A 93 -3.06 5.22 -11.25
N VAL A 94 -3.34 4.51 -12.33
CA VAL A 94 -2.87 3.13 -12.57
C VAL A 94 -1.36 3.09 -12.76
N VAL A 95 -0.82 4.05 -13.53
CA VAL A 95 0.63 4.23 -13.68
C VAL A 95 1.30 4.40 -12.31
N ARG A 96 0.78 5.31 -11.47
CA ARG A 96 1.31 5.53 -10.13
C ARG A 96 1.20 4.31 -9.22
N ALA A 97 0.12 3.51 -9.32
CA ALA A 97 -0.02 2.28 -8.55
C ALA A 97 1.10 1.28 -8.91
N ILE A 98 1.38 1.12 -10.21
CA ILE A 98 2.45 0.26 -10.72
C ILE A 98 3.82 0.77 -10.25
N GLU A 99 4.09 2.06 -10.40
CA GLU A 99 5.34 2.68 -9.98
C GLU A 99 5.56 2.56 -8.47
N ALA A 100 4.51 2.71 -7.66
CA ALA A 100 4.57 2.52 -6.23
C ALA A 100 4.90 1.07 -5.87
N ALA A 101 4.13 0.11 -6.37
CA ALA A 101 4.41 -1.30 -6.14
C ALA A 101 5.82 -1.71 -6.58
N ASN A 102 6.32 -1.19 -7.70
CA ASN A 102 7.69 -1.44 -8.16
C ASN A 102 8.78 -1.07 -7.14
N ARG A 103 8.51 -0.17 -6.19
CA ARG A 103 9.47 0.20 -5.13
C ARG A 103 9.66 -0.90 -4.08
N ILE A 104 8.71 -1.83 -3.96
CA ILE A 104 8.71 -2.85 -2.90
C ILE A 104 8.81 -4.29 -3.44
N VAL A 105 8.49 -4.54 -4.71
CA VAL A 105 8.51 -5.90 -5.31
C VAL A 105 9.91 -6.51 -5.48
N LYS A 106 10.97 -5.73 -5.24
CA LYS A 106 12.34 -6.24 -5.21
C LYS A 106 13.05 -5.75 -3.96
N GLY A 107 13.50 -6.70 -3.14
CA GLY A 107 14.32 -6.43 -1.96
C GLY A 107 13.54 -6.27 -0.66
N LYS A 108 12.21 -6.35 -0.66
CA LYS A 108 11.40 -6.36 0.57
C LYS A 108 10.84 -7.77 0.83
N PRO A 109 11.09 -8.37 2.00
CA PRO A 109 10.49 -9.64 2.37
C PRO A 109 9.04 -9.47 2.84
N TYR A 110 8.35 -10.60 2.94
CA TYR A 110 7.08 -10.69 3.65
C TYR A 110 7.29 -10.67 5.17
N CYS A 111 6.43 -9.95 5.88
CA CYS A 111 6.27 -10.08 7.32
C CYS A 111 4.82 -9.73 7.68
N MET A 112 4.25 -10.39 8.69
CA MET A 112 2.89 -10.11 9.14
C MET A 112 2.78 -8.69 9.72
N GLY A 113 1.80 -7.90 9.26
CA GLY A 113 1.61 -6.51 9.68
C GLY A 113 2.50 -5.49 8.99
N GLY A 114 3.43 -5.92 8.13
CA GLY A 114 4.33 -5.03 7.40
C GLY A 114 3.58 -4.06 6.49
N GLY A 115 3.92 -2.77 6.56
CA GLY A 115 3.34 -1.71 5.74
C GLY A 115 2.05 -1.07 6.27
N HIS A 116 1.57 -1.46 7.46
CA HIS A 116 0.36 -0.86 8.06
C HIS A 116 0.67 0.40 8.88
N ALA A 117 1.66 0.35 9.77
CA ALA A 117 2.01 1.47 10.65
C ALA A 117 2.93 2.49 9.98
N ARG A 118 3.82 2.02 9.10
CA ARG A 118 4.79 2.86 8.39
C ARG A 118 4.70 2.59 6.90
N ARG A 119 4.66 3.67 6.10
CA ARG A 119 4.62 3.53 4.65
C ARG A 119 5.91 2.92 4.11
N ASN A 120 7.08 3.42 4.54
CA ASN A 120 8.37 2.88 4.12
C ASN A 120 8.86 1.82 5.12
N ASP A 121 8.25 0.64 5.03
CA ASP A 121 8.59 -0.49 5.88
C ASP A 121 9.78 -1.30 5.33
N GLU A 122 10.39 -2.07 6.22
CA GLU A 122 11.40 -3.07 5.88
C GLU A 122 10.79 -4.30 5.21
N CYS A 123 9.52 -4.60 5.50
CA CYS A 123 8.81 -5.76 4.99
C CYS A 123 7.31 -5.45 4.82
N TYR A 124 6.59 -6.25 4.01
CA TYR A 124 5.19 -5.99 3.69
C TYR A 124 4.35 -7.26 3.73
N ASP A 125 3.19 -7.22 4.39
CA ASP A 125 2.21 -8.31 4.28
C ASP A 125 1.37 -8.20 3.00
N CYS A 126 0.44 -9.14 2.80
CA CYS A 126 -0.42 -9.16 1.61
C CYS A 126 -1.23 -7.86 1.45
N SER A 127 -1.82 -7.37 2.54
CA SER A 127 -2.64 -6.17 2.57
C SER A 127 -1.86 -4.86 2.62
N GLY A 128 -0.72 -4.83 3.31
CA GLY A 128 0.23 -3.73 3.30
C GLY A 128 0.84 -3.52 1.91
N THR A 129 1.09 -4.61 1.17
CA THR A 129 1.56 -4.54 -0.23
C THR A 129 0.54 -3.83 -1.13
N ILE A 130 -0.73 -4.26 -1.08
CA ILE A 130 -1.77 -3.66 -1.92
C ILE A 130 -2.07 -2.24 -1.46
N SER A 131 -2.09 -1.99 -0.16
CA SER A 131 -2.24 -0.64 0.41
C SER A 131 -1.12 0.30 -0.07
N TYR A 132 0.14 -0.13 -0.05
CA TYR A 132 1.27 0.68 -0.52
C TYR A 132 1.11 1.11 -1.99
N ALA A 133 0.69 0.17 -2.84
CA ALA A 133 0.44 0.45 -4.26
C ALA A 133 -0.69 1.48 -4.44
N LEU A 134 -1.83 1.27 -3.76
CA LEU A 134 -3.01 2.13 -3.89
C LEU A 134 -2.80 3.52 -3.27
N SER A 135 -2.15 3.62 -2.11
CA SER A 135 -1.76 4.91 -1.53
C SER A 135 -0.77 5.67 -2.41
N GLY A 136 0.15 4.96 -3.09
CA GLY A 136 1.00 5.58 -4.11
C GLY A 136 0.24 6.16 -5.30
N ALA A 137 -0.95 5.64 -5.59
CA ALA A 137 -1.84 6.18 -6.61
C ALA A 137 -2.76 7.30 -6.11
N GLY A 138 -2.84 7.55 -4.79
CA GLY A 138 -3.87 8.41 -4.20
C GLY A 138 -5.26 7.78 -4.32
N LEU A 139 -5.34 6.47 -4.13
CA LEU A 139 -6.58 5.68 -4.13
C LEU A 139 -6.93 5.10 -2.77
N LEU A 140 -6.05 5.29 -1.79
CA LEU A 140 -6.23 4.80 -0.43
C LEU A 140 -5.48 5.70 0.52
N ASP A 141 -6.20 6.26 1.50
CA ASP A 141 -5.63 7.23 2.44
C ASP A 141 -4.80 6.56 3.55
N ALA A 142 -5.22 5.38 4.00
CA ALA A 142 -4.55 4.62 5.05
C ALA A 142 -4.50 3.13 4.71
N ALA A 143 -3.42 2.46 5.10
CA ALA A 143 -3.32 1.01 4.99
C ALA A 143 -4.37 0.33 5.85
N MET A 144 -4.91 -0.78 5.36
CA MET A 144 -5.96 -1.52 6.05
C MET A 144 -5.82 -3.04 5.82
N PRO A 145 -6.31 -3.88 6.74
CA PRO A 145 -6.25 -5.33 6.61
C PRO A 145 -7.11 -5.84 5.46
N SER A 146 -6.82 -7.07 5.00
CA SER A 146 -7.52 -7.69 3.87
C SER A 146 -9.03 -7.82 4.07
N GLY A 147 -9.49 -8.03 5.31
CA GLY A 147 -10.91 -8.07 5.64
C GLY A 147 -11.64 -6.77 5.25
N SER A 148 -11.04 -5.61 5.52
CA SER A 148 -11.63 -4.30 5.19
C SER A 148 -11.72 -4.06 3.69
N PHE A 149 -10.79 -4.62 2.90
CA PHE A 149 -10.85 -4.56 1.44
C PHE A 149 -12.03 -5.34 0.84
N MET A 150 -12.71 -6.21 1.60
CA MET A 150 -13.91 -6.89 1.12
C MET A 150 -15.07 -5.92 0.93
N ASP A 151 -15.06 -4.75 1.58
CA ASP A 151 -16.10 -3.72 1.49
C ASP A 151 -15.62 -2.38 0.95
N TRP A 152 -14.36 -2.31 0.53
CA TRP A 152 -13.76 -1.14 -0.09
C TRP A 152 -14.38 -0.83 -1.46
N GLU A 153 -14.81 0.41 -1.67
CA GLU A 153 -15.27 0.95 -2.97
C GLU A 153 -16.29 0.06 -3.69
N GLU A 154 -16.23 0.01 -5.02
CA GLU A 154 -17.21 -0.65 -5.87
C GLU A 154 -17.04 -2.17 -5.93
N ARG A 155 -18.17 -2.87 -6.05
CA ARG A 155 -18.23 -4.33 -6.14
C ARG A 155 -17.87 -4.79 -7.54
N GLY A 156 -17.04 -5.83 -7.63
CA GLY A 156 -16.78 -6.54 -8.88
C GLY A 156 -15.37 -6.31 -9.41
N ARG A 157 -15.21 -6.48 -10.73
CA ARG A 157 -13.93 -6.31 -11.42
C ARG A 157 -13.90 -4.93 -12.03
N GLY A 158 -12.87 -4.15 -11.72
CA GLY A 158 -12.55 -2.92 -12.45
C GLY A 158 -11.87 -3.22 -13.78
N GLU A 159 -11.80 -2.23 -14.65
CA GLU A 159 -11.15 -2.31 -15.96
C GLU A 159 -9.63 -2.37 -15.78
N TRP A 160 -9.09 -1.54 -14.87
CA TRP A 160 -7.65 -1.41 -14.67
C TRP A 160 -7.14 -2.07 -13.40
N ILE A 161 -7.89 -1.94 -12.31
CA ILE A 161 -7.51 -2.44 -10.99
C ILE A 161 -8.63 -3.32 -10.47
N THR A 162 -8.29 -4.50 -9.97
CA THR A 162 -9.22 -5.32 -9.19
C THR A 162 -8.48 -5.88 -8.00
N THR A 163 -8.92 -5.56 -6.79
CA THR A 163 -8.47 -6.23 -5.57
C THR A 163 -9.28 -7.51 -5.38
N TYR A 164 -8.61 -8.52 -4.87
CA TYR A 164 -9.19 -9.81 -4.51
C TYR A 164 -8.87 -10.00 -3.05
N ALA A 165 -9.88 -9.86 -2.18
CA ALA A 165 -9.69 -9.88 -0.73
C ALA A 165 -10.60 -10.89 -0.02
N ASN A 166 -10.09 -11.49 1.05
CA ASN A 166 -10.87 -12.19 2.06
C ASN A 166 -10.22 -12.03 3.44
N GLY A 167 -10.79 -12.66 4.47
CA GLY A 167 -10.31 -12.53 5.84
C GLY A 167 -8.89 -13.06 6.11
N GLY A 168 -8.27 -13.80 5.18
CA GLY A 168 -6.94 -14.40 5.38
C GLY A 168 -5.86 -13.97 4.39
N HIS A 169 -6.21 -13.46 3.21
CA HIS A 169 -5.24 -13.05 2.19
C HIS A 169 -5.84 -12.00 1.26
N MET A 170 -4.97 -11.24 0.59
CA MET A 170 -5.39 -10.44 -0.57
C MET A 170 -4.29 -10.29 -1.61
N TYR A 171 -4.72 -10.00 -2.83
CA TYR A 171 -3.86 -9.63 -3.95
C TYR A 171 -4.60 -8.64 -4.85
N ALA A 172 -3.90 -8.05 -5.82
CA ALA A 172 -4.54 -7.22 -6.83
C ALA A 172 -4.12 -7.63 -8.23
N VAL A 173 -5.01 -7.42 -9.20
CA VAL A 173 -4.65 -7.39 -10.62
C VAL A 173 -4.65 -5.93 -11.05
N ILE A 174 -3.51 -5.44 -11.53
CA ILE A 174 -3.30 -4.05 -11.95
C ILE A 174 -2.78 -4.09 -13.39
N ALA A 175 -3.57 -3.52 -14.32
CA ALA A 175 -3.31 -3.56 -15.76
C ALA A 175 -2.96 -4.98 -16.26
N GLY A 176 -3.71 -5.99 -15.79
CA GLY A 176 -3.55 -7.39 -16.19
C GLY A 176 -2.37 -8.15 -15.57
N LEU A 177 -1.57 -7.54 -14.70
CA LEU A 177 -0.55 -8.25 -13.90
C LEU A 177 -1.03 -8.45 -12.47
N ARG A 178 -0.72 -9.62 -11.89
CA ARG A 178 -1.02 -9.91 -10.49
C ARG A 178 0.10 -9.37 -9.61
N LEU A 179 -0.25 -8.51 -8.65
CA LEU A 179 0.58 -8.13 -7.51
C LEU A 179 0.14 -8.96 -6.31
N ASP A 180 1.05 -9.72 -5.73
CA ASP A 180 0.78 -10.65 -4.63
C ASP A 180 2.01 -10.73 -3.71
N THR A 181 1.87 -11.37 -2.55
CA THR A 181 2.98 -11.81 -1.69
C THR A 181 3.13 -13.32 -1.68
N SER A 182 2.18 -14.04 -2.28
CA SER A 182 2.16 -15.49 -2.44
C SER A 182 2.27 -15.88 -3.91
N MET A 183 2.90 -17.02 -4.18
CA MET A 183 3.12 -17.51 -5.55
C MET A 183 3.84 -16.46 -6.43
N THR A 184 4.82 -15.78 -5.85
CA THR A 184 5.72 -14.83 -6.53
C THR A 184 7.12 -15.46 -6.62
N ALA A 185 8.00 -14.88 -7.44
CA ALA A 185 9.36 -15.40 -7.63
C ALA A 185 10.32 -15.11 -6.45
N GLY A 186 9.88 -14.36 -5.43
CA GLY A 186 10.71 -13.90 -4.33
C GLY A 186 10.09 -14.19 -2.96
N VAL A 187 10.75 -13.70 -1.90
CA VAL A 187 10.35 -13.92 -0.50
C VAL A 187 9.30 -12.93 0.02
N GLY A 188 8.60 -12.24 -0.88
CA GLY A 188 7.76 -11.10 -0.54
C GLY A 188 6.90 -10.59 -1.70
N PRO A 189 6.55 -9.30 -1.70
CA PRO A 189 5.78 -8.68 -2.77
C PRO A 189 6.37 -8.97 -4.14
N GLY A 190 5.52 -9.25 -5.13
CA GLY A 190 6.01 -9.55 -6.47
C GLY A 190 4.92 -9.49 -7.54
N TRP A 191 5.37 -9.21 -8.76
CA TRP A 191 4.54 -9.25 -9.94
C TRP A 191 4.54 -10.63 -10.59
N SER A 192 3.40 -11.05 -11.11
CA SER A 192 3.27 -12.31 -11.86
C SER A 192 2.30 -12.17 -13.03
N LYS A 193 2.63 -12.85 -14.14
CA LYS A 193 1.69 -13.08 -15.25
C LYS A 193 0.72 -14.23 -14.95
N ALA A 194 1.11 -15.15 -14.06
CA ALA A 194 0.27 -16.27 -13.67
C ALA A 194 -0.85 -15.74 -12.78
N MET A 195 -2.09 -15.91 -13.25
CA MET A 195 -3.28 -15.55 -12.49
C MET A 195 -3.61 -16.61 -11.47
N ARG A 196 -4.15 -16.16 -10.34
CA ARG A 196 -4.71 -17.02 -9.31
C ARG A 196 -6.24 -17.10 -9.49
N SER A 197 -6.82 -18.23 -9.12
CA SER A 197 -8.27 -18.35 -9.01
C SER A 197 -8.82 -17.34 -8.00
N GLY A 198 -9.77 -16.50 -8.45
CA GLY A 198 -10.49 -15.57 -7.58
C GLY A 198 -11.59 -16.22 -6.74
N ARG A 199 -11.70 -17.55 -6.70
CA ARG A 199 -12.69 -18.26 -5.88
C ARG A 199 -12.40 -18.01 -4.40
N GLY A 200 -13.43 -17.66 -3.63
CA GLY A 200 -13.30 -17.33 -2.20
C GLY A 200 -12.73 -15.93 -1.94
N TYR A 201 -12.60 -15.08 -2.96
CA TYR A 201 -12.23 -13.68 -2.84
C TYR A 201 -13.38 -12.77 -3.23
N VAL A 202 -13.62 -11.76 -2.41
CA VAL A 202 -14.45 -10.62 -2.80
C VAL A 202 -13.62 -9.74 -3.73
N LYS A 203 -14.23 -9.35 -4.84
CA LYS A 203 -13.59 -8.51 -5.85
C LYS A 203 -14.07 -7.08 -5.65
N ARG A 204 -13.14 -6.15 -5.55
CA ARG A 204 -13.41 -4.71 -5.46
C ARG A 204 -12.52 -3.94 -6.43
N HIS A 205 -12.90 -2.72 -6.75
CA HIS A 205 -12.09 -1.82 -7.56
C HIS A 205 -12.31 -0.36 -7.16
N PRO A 206 -11.33 0.51 -7.40
CA PRO A 206 -11.48 1.95 -7.16
C PRO A 206 -12.59 2.56 -8.04
N LEU A 207 -13.18 3.66 -7.56
CA LEU A 207 -14.19 4.40 -8.32
C LEU A 207 -13.63 4.95 -9.64
N GLY A 208 -14.39 4.76 -10.71
CA GLY A 208 -14.19 5.43 -11.99
C GLY A 208 -13.21 4.79 -12.98
N PHE A 209 -12.72 3.56 -12.74
CA PHE A 209 -11.93 2.77 -13.71
C PHE A 209 -11.66 1.33 -13.26
#